data_AF-A0A6J8ADD7-F1
#
_entry.id   AF-A0A6J8ADD7-F1
#
_cell.length_a   1.000
_cell.length_b   1.000
_cell.length_c   1.000
_cell.angle_alpha   90.00
_cell.angle_beta   90.00
_cell.angle_gamma   90.00
#
_symmetry.space_group_name_H-M   'P 1'
#
loop_
_entity.id
_entity.type
_entity.pdbx_description
1 polymer ?
#
loop_
_entity_poly.entity_id
_entity_poly.type
_entity_poly.pdbx_seq_one_letter_code
_entity_poly.pdbx_strand_id
1 'polypeptide(L)'
;MELHTIQFRPIGGSSYFRIPETLEKSHAIINIKNDDKKCFPWSVLDHIQPKSKNANRISQYIRYEKELNMSGIAYPVQVKQIPKFENQNDISINVLGYENNEFFPIYISQHKGKKHEMDLLYLKKEGDAHYCYIKHLKRLLSRTKNSGKAYKFCRYCLRGFTSQRVLEKHLKYCSKHDVQQ
;
A
#
# COMPACT_ATOMS: atom_id res chain seq x y z
N MET A 1 4.62 -22.82 -17.99
CA MET A 1 4.50 -22.22 -16.65
C MET A 1 3.03 -21.99 -16.41
N GLU A 2 2.44 -22.79 -15.52
CA GLU A 2 1.01 -22.73 -15.23
C GLU A 2 0.70 -21.54 -14.32
N LEU A 3 -0.22 -20.70 -14.79
CA LEU A 3 -0.77 -19.55 -14.07
C LEU A 3 -1.73 -20.07 -12.99
N HIS A 4 -1.27 -20.14 -11.73
CA HIS A 4 -2.17 -20.30 -10.60
C HIS A 4 -2.61 -18.92 -10.09
N THR A 5 -3.52 -18.29 -10.82
CA THR A 5 -4.30 -17.17 -10.30
C THR A 5 -5.25 -17.68 -9.22
N ILE A 6 -5.15 -17.15 -8.00
CA ILE A 6 -6.14 -17.38 -6.94
C ILE A 6 -7.48 -16.80 -7.42
N GLN A 7 -8.37 -17.66 -7.94
CA GLN A 7 -9.73 -17.27 -8.32
C GLN A 7 -10.56 -16.96 -7.08
N PHE A 8 -10.61 -15.68 -6.70
CA PHE A 8 -11.56 -15.21 -5.71
C PHE A 8 -12.86 -14.76 -6.39
N ARG A 9 -13.91 -15.61 -6.38
CA ARG A 9 -15.26 -15.25 -6.84
C ARG A 9 -15.96 -14.36 -5.80
N PRO A 10 -16.30 -13.10 -6.09
CA PRO A 10 -17.12 -12.29 -5.20
C PRO A 10 -18.55 -12.84 -5.19
N ILE A 11 -19.10 -13.03 -4.00
CA ILE A 11 -20.52 -13.34 -3.81
C ILE A 11 -21.26 -11.99 -3.82
N GLY A 12 -22.00 -11.71 -4.90
CA GLY A 12 -22.87 -10.52 -5.03
C GLY A 12 -22.21 -9.35 -5.76
N GLY A 13 -23.00 -8.62 -6.55
CA GLY A 13 -22.60 -7.55 -7.49
C GLY A 13 -22.03 -6.27 -6.87
N SER A 14 -21.18 -6.38 -5.86
CA SER A 14 -20.39 -5.27 -5.33
C SER A 14 -19.07 -5.15 -6.11
N SER A 15 -18.79 -3.94 -6.60
CA SER A 15 -17.50 -3.53 -7.18
C SER A 15 -16.34 -3.53 -6.16
N TYR A 16 -16.63 -3.79 -4.88
CA TYR A 16 -15.63 -3.79 -3.82
C TYR A 16 -14.61 -4.91 -3.99
N PHE A 17 -13.33 -4.52 -4.06
CA PHE A 17 -12.22 -5.45 -4.10
C PHE A 17 -11.97 -6.05 -2.72
N ARG A 18 -12.47 -7.27 -2.47
CA ARG A 18 -12.18 -7.98 -1.22
C ARG A 18 -10.74 -8.51 -1.22
N ILE A 19 -9.96 -8.14 -0.20
CA ILE A 19 -8.59 -8.65 0.02
C ILE A 19 -8.62 -10.06 0.61
N PRO A 20 -7.53 -10.85 0.48
CA PRO A 20 -7.42 -12.16 1.13
C PRO A 20 -7.71 -12.09 2.63
N GLU A 21 -8.42 -13.10 3.15
CA GLU A 21 -8.86 -13.14 4.54
C GLU A 21 -7.68 -13.07 5.55
N THR A 22 -6.53 -13.64 5.17
CA THR A 22 -5.29 -13.57 5.95
C THR A 22 -4.83 -12.12 6.17
N LEU A 23 -4.98 -11.27 5.16
CA LEU A 23 -4.66 -9.85 5.20
C LEU A 23 -5.72 -9.07 5.95
N GLU A 24 -7.01 -9.39 5.78
CA GLU A 24 -8.11 -8.77 6.52
C GLU A 24 -7.97 -8.99 8.04
N LYS A 25 -7.70 -10.24 8.45
CA LYS A 25 -7.41 -10.63 9.85
C LYS A 25 -6.11 -10.04 10.41
N SER A 26 -5.28 -9.41 9.58
CA SER A 26 -4.08 -8.72 10.06
C SER A 26 -4.42 -7.45 10.82
N HIS A 27 -5.57 -6.81 10.54
CA HIS A 27 -5.90 -5.45 10.98
C HIS A 27 -4.78 -4.42 10.70
N ALA A 28 -3.85 -4.74 9.79
CA ALA A 28 -2.74 -3.88 9.41
C ALA A 28 -3.03 -3.14 8.10
N ILE A 29 -4.12 -3.48 7.41
CA ILE A 29 -4.57 -2.90 6.15
C ILE A 29 -5.95 -2.31 6.36
N ILE A 30 -6.16 -1.10 5.86
CA ILE A 30 -7.49 -0.50 5.71
C ILE A 30 -7.84 -0.54 4.23
N ASN A 31 -8.87 -1.32 3.92
CA ASN A 31 -9.45 -1.40 2.59
C ASN A 31 -10.73 -0.57 2.58
N ILE A 32 -10.69 0.61 1.95
CA ILE A 32 -11.88 1.45 1.81
C ILE A 32 -12.84 0.79 0.83
N LYS A 33 -14.10 0.72 1.22
CA LYS A 33 -15.18 0.21 0.40
C LYS A 33 -15.62 1.30 -0.57
N ASN A 34 -15.22 1.18 -1.82
CA ASN A 34 -15.60 2.06 -2.91
C ASN A 34 -16.17 1.29 -4.11
N ASP A 35 -17.12 1.94 -4.78
CA ASP A 35 -17.70 1.48 -6.05
C ASP A 35 -17.22 2.34 -7.25
N ASP A 36 -16.36 3.32 -6.99
CA ASP A 36 -15.68 4.14 -7.99
C ASP A 36 -14.26 3.63 -8.31
N LYS A 37 -13.54 4.32 -9.20
CA LYS A 37 -12.13 4.00 -9.55
C LYS A 37 -11.11 4.79 -8.70
N LYS A 38 -11.50 5.27 -7.53
CA LYS A 38 -10.74 6.23 -6.69
C LYS A 38 -10.17 5.59 -5.41
N CYS A 39 -9.95 4.28 -5.39
CA CYS A 39 -9.31 3.59 -4.25
C CYS A 39 -7.93 4.17 -3.84
N PHE A 40 -7.17 4.71 -4.79
CA PHE A 40 -5.88 5.38 -4.53
C PHE A 40 -6.04 6.64 -3.66
N PRO A 41 -6.73 7.72 -4.09
CA PRO A 41 -6.88 8.91 -3.25
C PRO A 41 -7.62 8.62 -1.95
N TRP A 42 -8.57 7.67 -1.93
CA TRP A 42 -9.21 7.24 -0.69
C TRP A 42 -8.20 6.65 0.30
N SER A 43 -7.31 5.76 -0.15
CA SER A 43 -6.26 5.19 0.70
C SER A 43 -5.27 6.25 1.20
N VAL A 44 -4.96 7.24 0.37
CA VAL A 44 -4.12 8.38 0.78
C VAL A 44 -4.82 9.24 1.84
N LEU A 45 -6.10 9.55 1.65
CA LEU A 45 -6.87 10.32 2.61
C LEU A 45 -7.03 9.61 3.96
N ASP A 46 -7.11 8.28 3.99
CA ASP A 46 -7.12 7.55 5.27
C ASP A 46 -5.81 7.70 6.06
N HIS A 47 -4.68 7.80 5.37
CA HIS A 47 -3.40 8.08 6.02
C HIS A 47 -3.35 9.52 6.57
N ILE A 48 -3.83 10.51 5.81
CA ILE A 48 -3.80 11.93 6.20
C ILE A 48 -4.83 12.23 7.29
N GLN A 49 -6.00 11.61 7.22
CA GLN A 49 -7.16 11.87 8.07
C GLN A 49 -7.58 10.61 8.84
N PRO A 50 -6.69 10.01 9.65
CA PRO A 50 -6.90 8.69 10.23
C PRO A 50 -8.17 8.64 11.07
N LYS A 51 -8.99 7.61 10.85
CA LYS A 51 -10.23 7.38 11.62
C LYS A 51 -10.08 6.17 12.54
N SER A 52 -10.64 6.29 13.74
CA SER A 52 -10.68 5.21 14.73
C SER A 52 -11.86 4.26 14.51
N LYS A 53 -13.00 4.78 14.04
CA LYS A 53 -14.23 4.02 13.80
C LYS A 53 -14.59 4.08 12.31
N ASN A 54 -15.00 2.95 11.74
CA ASN A 54 -15.50 2.86 10.36
C ASN A 54 -14.55 3.47 9.31
N ALA A 55 -13.24 3.33 9.50
CA ALA A 55 -12.20 3.87 8.61
C ALA A 55 -12.23 3.31 7.18
N ASN A 56 -13.04 2.29 6.93
CA ASN A 56 -13.25 1.72 5.61
C ASN A 56 -14.40 2.38 4.81
N ARG A 57 -15.06 3.44 5.31
CA ARG A 57 -16.20 4.08 4.65
C ARG A 57 -15.81 5.39 3.96
N ILE A 58 -16.13 5.54 2.67
CA ILE A 58 -15.88 6.79 1.89
C ILE A 58 -16.46 8.02 2.59
N SER A 59 -17.63 7.92 3.22
CA SER A 59 -18.30 9.06 3.86
C SER A 59 -17.46 9.74 4.94
N GLN A 60 -16.45 9.05 5.48
CA GLN A 60 -15.48 9.64 6.42
C GLN A 60 -14.48 10.59 5.75
N TYR A 61 -14.25 10.42 4.44
CA TYR A 61 -13.16 11.07 3.69
C TYR A 61 -13.64 12.01 2.59
N ILE A 62 -14.89 11.87 2.12
CA ILE A 62 -15.41 12.59 0.95
C ILE A 62 -15.22 14.11 1.02
N ARG A 63 -15.32 14.71 2.21
CA ARG A 63 -15.11 16.16 2.39
C ARG A 63 -13.69 16.64 2.12
N TYR A 64 -12.72 15.72 2.17
CA TYR A 64 -11.29 15.99 1.98
C TYR A 64 -10.81 15.66 0.57
N GLU A 65 -11.70 15.21 -0.33
CA GLU A 65 -11.30 14.79 -1.69
C GLU A 65 -10.52 15.88 -2.44
N LYS A 66 -10.91 17.15 -2.25
CA LYS A 66 -10.26 18.31 -2.87
C LYS A 66 -8.92 18.71 -2.23
N GLU A 67 -8.53 18.09 -1.11
CA GLU A 67 -7.23 18.35 -0.47
C GLU A 67 -6.07 17.70 -1.25
N LEU A 68 -6.37 16.71 -2.10
CA LEU A 68 -5.37 16.05 -2.94
C LEU A 68 -5.30 16.70 -4.32
N ASN A 69 -4.09 17.07 -4.74
CA ASN A 69 -3.84 17.51 -6.10
C ASN A 69 -3.72 16.29 -7.01
N MET A 70 -4.73 16.08 -7.85
CA MET A 70 -4.82 14.99 -8.84
C MET A 70 -4.66 15.51 -10.30
N SER A 71 -4.11 16.71 -10.48
CA SER A 71 -4.07 17.39 -11.78
C SER A 71 -3.28 16.59 -12.82
N GLY A 72 -3.98 16.13 -13.86
CA GLY A 72 -3.41 15.30 -14.92
C GLY A 72 -2.99 13.90 -14.45
N ILE A 73 -3.64 13.37 -13.41
CA ILE A 73 -3.57 11.97 -12.99
C ILE A 73 -4.92 11.34 -13.32
N ALA A 74 -4.89 10.26 -14.10
CA ALA A 74 -6.08 9.56 -14.54
C ALA A 74 -6.48 8.47 -13.55
N TYR A 75 -7.77 8.15 -13.50
CA TYR A 75 -8.30 7.00 -12.76
C TYR A 75 -8.52 5.79 -13.68
N PRO A 76 -8.25 4.56 -13.23
CA PRO A 76 -7.59 4.23 -11.96
C PRO A 76 -6.10 4.62 -11.99
N VAL A 77 -5.56 5.05 -10.84
CA VAL A 77 -4.18 5.55 -10.77
C VAL A 77 -3.18 4.42 -11.02
N GLN A 78 -2.42 4.53 -12.11
CA GLN A 78 -1.36 3.57 -12.39
C GLN A 78 -0.13 3.87 -11.53
N VAL A 79 0.63 2.84 -11.15
CA VAL A 79 1.86 2.99 -10.35
C VAL A 79 2.83 4.00 -10.98
N LYS A 80 2.96 4.01 -12.30
CA LYS A 80 3.80 4.96 -13.05
C LYS A 80 3.41 6.44 -12.88
N GLN A 81 2.20 6.73 -12.40
CA GLN A 81 1.71 8.09 -12.15
C GLN A 81 1.97 8.54 -10.71
N ILE A 82 2.39 7.64 -9.81
CA ILE A 82 2.69 7.97 -8.40
C ILE A 82 3.80 9.02 -8.28
N PRO A 83 4.93 8.97 -9.03
CA PRO A 83 5.92 10.03 -8.97
C PRO A 83 5.34 11.42 -9.25
N LYS A 84 4.40 11.53 -10.20
CA LYS A 84 3.70 12.80 -10.47
C LYS A 84 2.85 13.24 -9.28
N PHE A 85 2.13 12.32 -8.66
CA PHE A 85 1.35 12.58 -7.45
C PHE A 85 2.22 13.09 -6.29
N GLU A 86 3.35 12.44 -6.02
CA GLU A 86 4.29 12.82 -4.95
C GLU A 86 5.00 14.16 -5.20
N ASN A 87 5.13 14.57 -6.47
CA ASN A 87 5.63 15.89 -6.82
C ASN A 87 4.57 16.99 -6.62
N GLN A 88 3.29 16.63 -6.70
CA GLN A 88 2.16 17.56 -6.54
C GLN A 88 1.66 17.67 -5.09
N ASN A 89 2.03 16.73 -4.22
CA ASN A 89 1.54 16.62 -2.85
C ASN A 89 2.72 16.34 -1.91
N ASP A 90 2.68 16.82 -0.66
CA ASP A 90 3.76 16.61 0.31
C ASP A 90 3.71 15.21 0.97
N ILE A 91 3.79 14.18 0.13
CA ILE A 91 3.55 12.78 0.48
C ILE A 91 4.58 11.92 -0.26
N SER A 92 5.19 10.97 0.44
CA SER A 92 5.95 9.87 -0.15
C SER A 92 5.19 8.54 0.03
N ILE A 93 5.13 7.74 -1.03
CA ILE A 93 4.34 6.52 -1.15
C ILE A 93 5.26 5.37 -1.52
N ASN A 94 5.19 4.31 -0.74
CA ASN A 94 5.71 3.01 -1.15
C ASN A 94 4.54 2.09 -1.50
N VAL A 95 4.67 1.30 -2.55
CA VAL A 95 3.66 0.35 -2.99
C VAL A 95 4.23 -1.04 -2.88
N LEU A 96 3.52 -1.91 -2.17
CA LEU A 96 3.80 -3.34 -2.08
C LEU A 96 2.73 -4.11 -2.87
N GLY A 97 3.16 -5.15 -3.56
CA GLY A 97 2.31 -6.21 -4.09
C GLY A 97 2.17 -7.37 -3.12
N TYR A 98 1.20 -8.23 -3.39
CA TYR A 98 1.00 -9.47 -2.65
C TYR A 98 0.55 -10.58 -3.58
N GLU A 99 1.35 -11.65 -3.66
CA GLU A 99 1.11 -12.83 -4.49
C GLU A 99 1.71 -14.06 -3.80
N ASN A 100 1.09 -15.23 -3.96
CA ASN A 100 1.58 -16.49 -3.37
C ASN A 100 1.89 -16.40 -1.86
N ASN A 101 1.07 -15.64 -1.13
CA ASN A 101 1.24 -15.32 0.29
C ASN A 101 2.51 -14.52 0.67
N GLU A 102 3.21 -13.96 -0.30
CA GLU A 102 4.41 -13.15 -0.10
C GLU A 102 4.20 -11.71 -0.55
N PHE A 103 4.82 -10.79 0.20
CA PHE A 103 4.87 -9.38 -0.19
C PHE A 103 6.13 -9.12 -0.99
N PHE A 104 5.99 -8.28 -2.00
CA PHE A 104 7.11 -7.77 -2.79
C PHE A 104 6.93 -6.26 -3.01
N PRO A 105 8.01 -5.48 -3.07
CA PRO A 105 7.90 -4.07 -3.42
C PRO A 105 7.58 -3.91 -4.91
N ILE A 106 6.74 -2.93 -5.24
CA ILE A 106 6.39 -2.54 -6.61
C ILE A 106 6.95 -1.15 -6.92
N TYR A 107 6.83 -0.23 -5.97
CA TYR A 107 7.32 1.14 -6.11
C TYR A 107 7.83 1.64 -4.76
N ILE A 108 9.05 2.14 -4.70
CA ILE A 108 9.62 2.73 -3.49
C ILE A 108 9.93 4.20 -3.77
N SER A 109 9.34 5.09 -2.98
CA SER A 109 9.54 6.53 -3.16
C SER A 109 11.00 6.91 -2.98
N GLN A 110 11.50 7.72 -3.91
CA GLN A 110 12.81 8.34 -3.82
C GLN A 110 12.79 9.61 -2.96
N HIS A 111 11.62 10.19 -2.72
CA HIS A 111 11.47 11.34 -1.84
C HIS A 111 11.66 10.91 -0.37
N LYS A 112 12.45 11.69 0.37
CA LYS A 112 12.70 11.50 1.81
C LYS A 112 12.30 12.77 2.55
N GLY A 113 11.75 12.62 3.76
CA GLY A 113 11.42 13.76 4.61
C GLY A 113 10.19 14.56 4.16
N LYS A 114 9.29 13.93 3.41
CA LYS A 114 7.96 14.48 3.11
C LYS A 114 7.12 14.49 4.39
N LYS A 115 6.16 15.43 4.50
CA LYS A 115 5.28 15.52 5.68
C LYS A 115 4.55 14.20 5.97
N HIS A 116 4.13 13.51 4.92
CA HIS A 116 3.50 12.20 5.01
C HIS A 116 4.39 11.15 4.33
N GLU A 117 4.66 10.05 5.03
CA GLU A 117 5.32 8.87 4.47
C GLU A 117 4.42 7.65 4.70
N MET A 118 3.96 7.03 3.62
CA MET A 118 2.95 5.96 3.71
C MET A 118 3.30 4.75 2.86
N ASP A 119 2.64 3.64 3.20
CA ASP A 119 2.77 2.37 2.50
C ASP A 119 1.36 1.97 1.98
N LEU A 120 1.28 1.61 0.71
CA LEU A 120 0.09 1.13 0.04
C LEU A 120 0.28 -0.35 -0.34
N LEU A 121 -0.80 -1.11 -0.26
CA LEU A 121 -0.91 -2.42 -0.87
C LEU A 121 -1.61 -2.25 -2.22
N TYR A 122 -1.04 -2.83 -3.26
CA TYR A 122 -1.61 -2.86 -4.60
C TYR A 122 -1.93 -4.30 -4.98
N LEU A 123 -3.20 -4.53 -5.31
CA LEU A 123 -3.72 -5.83 -5.69
C LEU A 123 -4.27 -5.76 -7.10
N LYS A 124 -3.94 -6.74 -7.93
CA LYS A 124 -4.48 -6.91 -9.28
C LYS A 124 -5.44 -8.08 -9.30
N LYS A 125 -6.56 -7.94 -10.01
CA LYS A 125 -7.47 -9.04 -10.34
C LYS A 125 -8.05 -8.80 -11.72
N GLU A 126 -7.84 -9.75 -12.64
CA GLU A 126 -8.51 -9.87 -13.95
C GLU A 126 -9.02 -8.54 -14.56
N GLY A 127 -8.09 -7.65 -14.92
CA GLY A 127 -8.39 -6.38 -15.59
C GLY A 127 -8.64 -5.17 -14.68
N ASP A 128 -8.71 -5.38 -13.36
CA ASP A 128 -8.85 -4.32 -12.35
C ASP A 128 -7.68 -4.31 -11.36
N ALA A 129 -7.47 -3.15 -10.75
CA ALA A 129 -6.43 -2.96 -9.76
C ALA A 129 -6.90 -2.07 -8.62
N HIS A 130 -6.51 -2.43 -7.40
CA HIS A 130 -7.01 -1.79 -6.19
C HIS A 130 -5.89 -1.44 -5.23
N TYR A 131 -5.98 -0.26 -4.64
CA TYR A 131 -5.08 0.18 -3.57
C TYR A 131 -5.76 0.06 -2.22
N CYS A 132 -4.99 -0.38 -1.22
CA CYS A 132 -5.38 -0.32 0.19
C CYS A 132 -4.28 0.36 0.99
N TYR A 133 -4.65 1.04 2.07
CA TYR A 133 -3.67 1.63 2.98
C TYR A 133 -3.07 0.59 3.92
N ILE A 134 -1.74 0.51 3.99
CA ILE A 134 -1.03 -0.30 4.98
C ILE A 134 -0.79 0.56 6.23
N LYS A 135 -1.75 0.50 7.17
CA LYS A 135 -1.68 1.20 8.46
C LYS A 135 -0.53 0.73 9.36
N HIS A 136 -0.22 -0.57 9.33
CA HIS A 136 0.77 -1.16 10.23
C HIS A 136 1.72 -2.11 9.51
N LEU A 137 2.66 -1.57 8.72
CA LEU A 137 3.63 -2.37 7.95
C LEU A 137 4.36 -3.43 8.80
N LYS A 138 4.81 -3.06 10.00
CA LYS A 138 5.46 -3.99 10.94
C LYS A 138 4.57 -5.21 11.22
N ARG A 139 3.31 -4.97 11.59
CA ARG A 139 2.36 -6.04 11.92
C ARG A 139 2.08 -6.93 10.72
N LEU A 140 2.04 -6.34 9.53
CA LEU A 140 1.82 -7.06 8.27
C LEU A 140 2.98 -8.02 7.96
N LEU A 141 4.22 -7.52 8.01
CA LEU A 141 5.41 -8.31 7.64
C LEU A 141 5.91 -9.26 8.75
N SER A 142 5.68 -8.94 10.02
CA SER A 142 6.08 -9.83 11.12
C SER A 142 5.31 -11.15 11.13
N ARG A 143 4.07 -11.17 10.59
CA ARG A 143 3.28 -12.40 10.46
C ARG A 143 3.81 -13.36 9.40
N THR A 144 4.47 -12.84 8.37
CA THR A 144 4.92 -13.68 7.25
C THR A 144 6.36 -14.16 7.42
N LYS A 145 7.20 -13.45 8.19
CA LYS A 145 8.65 -13.71 8.25
C LYS A 145 9.17 -14.30 9.57
N ASN A 146 8.31 -14.78 10.47
CA ASN A 146 8.67 -15.29 11.81
C ASN A 146 9.70 -14.38 12.54
N SER A 147 9.58 -13.08 12.33
CA SER A 147 10.63 -12.11 12.64
C SER A 147 10.44 -11.55 14.04
N GLY A 148 10.29 -12.40 15.06
CA GLY A 148 9.81 -12.03 16.41
C GLY A 148 10.55 -10.88 17.11
N LYS A 149 11.73 -10.47 16.60
CA LYS A 149 12.53 -9.34 17.11
C LYS A 149 12.67 -8.16 16.13
N ALA A 150 12.07 -8.18 14.95
CA ALA A 150 12.18 -7.10 13.97
C ALA A 150 11.22 -5.95 14.31
N TYR A 151 11.76 -4.73 14.38
CA TYR A 151 10.99 -3.50 14.66
C TYR A 151 10.91 -2.56 13.45
N LYS A 152 11.85 -2.70 12.52
CA LYS A 152 11.99 -1.86 11.33
C LYS A 152 12.12 -2.77 10.11
N PHE A 153 11.58 -2.35 8.98
CA PHE A 153 11.64 -3.10 7.74
C PHE A 153 12.24 -2.25 6.63
N CYS A 154 13.14 -2.84 5.85
CA CYS A 154 13.59 -2.23 4.60
C CYS A 154 12.47 -2.32 3.57
N ARG A 155 12.11 -1.22 2.92
CA ARG A 155 11.03 -1.23 1.92
C ARG A 155 11.47 -1.85 0.59
N TYR A 156 12.77 -1.80 0.27
CA TYR A 156 13.33 -2.38 -0.96
C TYR A 156 13.40 -3.92 -0.96
N CYS A 157 13.57 -4.56 0.19
CA CYS A 157 13.71 -6.03 0.28
C CYS A 157 12.82 -6.68 1.35
N LEU A 158 12.05 -5.86 2.09
CA LEU A 158 11.13 -6.28 3.14
C LEU A 158 11.79 -7.13 4.24
N ARG A 159 13.11 -7.03 4.42
CA ARG A 159 13.83 -7.65 5.54
C ARG A 159 13.61 -6.86 6.81
N GLY A 160 13.42 -7.59 7.91
CA GLY A 160 13.25 -7.04 9.25
C GLY A 160 14.59 -6.79 9.93
N PHE A 161 14.68 -5.71 10.70
CA PHE A 161 15.85 -5.27 11.42
C PHE A 161 15.49 -4.92 12.87
N THR A 162 16.43 -5.17 13.78
CA THR A 162 16.25 -4.96 15.23
C THR A 162 16.42 -3.51 15.66
N SER A 163 17.07 -2.67 14.85
CA SER A 163 17.26 -1.24 15.14
C SER A 163 17.34 -0.39 13.88
N GLN A 164 17.05 0.91 14.04
CA GLN A 164 17.14 1.92 12.99
C GLN A 164 18.57 2.02 12.41
N ARG A 165 19.59 2.01 13.28
CA ARG A 165 21.01 2.06 12.89
C ARG A 165 21.41 0.92 11.95
N VAL A 166 20.94 -0.31 12.23
CA VAL A 166 21.26 -1.47 11.38
C VAL A 166 20.52 -1.38 10.05
N LEU A 167 19.26 -0.94 10.05
CA LEU A 167 18.51 -0.68 8.82
C LEU A 167 19.21 0.36 7.95
N GLU A 168 19.67 1.48 8.51
CA GLU A 168 20.37 2.54 7.77
C GLU A 168 21.66 2.04 7.12
N LYS A 169 22.46 1.24 7.86
CA LYS A 169 23.63 0.58 7.28
C LYS A 169 23.27 -0.33 6.10
N HIS A 170 22.17 -1.06 6.20
CA HIS A 170 21.67 -1.91 5.13
C HIS A 170 21.19 -1.08 3.92
N LEU A 171 20.48 0.02 4.15
CA LEU A 171 19.94 0.88 3.08
C LEU A 171 21.03 1.45 2.18
N LYS A 172 22.24 1.73 2.69
CA LYS A 172 23.39 2.20 1.89
C LYS A 172 23.71 1.33 0.66
N TYR A 173 23.36 0.05 0.73
CA TYR A 173 23.57 -0.91 -0.35
C TYR A 173 22.25 -1.35 -0.96
N CYS A 174 21.21 -1.57 -0.15
CA CYS A 174 19.94 -2.08 -0.63
C CYS A 174 19.18 -1.09 -1.53
N SER A 175 19.25 0.21 -1.26
CA SER A 175 18.52 1.21 -2.06
C SER A 175 19.12 1.47 -3.44
N LYS A 176 20.29 0.89 -3.72
CA LYS A 176 20.97 0.99 -5.02
C LYS A 176 20.52 -0.07 -6.02
N HIS A 177 19.79 -1.07 -5.54
CA HIS A 177 19.22 -2.11 -6.39
C HIS A 177 17.82 -1.66 -6.76
N ASP A 178 17.49 -1.76 -8.05
CA ASP A 178 16.11 -1.59 -8.48
C ASP A 178 15.21 -2.57 -7.73
N VAL A 179 13.96 -2.14 -7.51
CA VAL A 179 12.90 -2.99 -7.00
C VAL A 179 12.85 -4.22 -7.91
N GLN A 180 13.15 -5.41 -7.38
CA GLN A 180 13.23 -6.65 -8.17
C GLN A 180 11.90 -6.83 -8.91
N GLN A 181 11.95 -6.66 -10.25
CA GLN A 181 10.81 -6.82 -11.15
C GLN A 181 10.60 -8.29 -11.49
#